data_AF-A0A8A4TIA8-F1
#
_entry.id   AF-A0A8A4TIA8-F1
#
_cell.length_a   1.000
_cell.length_b   1.000
_cell.length_c   1.000
_cell.angle_alpha   90.00
_cell.angle_beta   90.00
_cell.angle_gamma   90.00
#
_symmetry.space_group_name_H-M   'P 1'
#
loop_
_entity.id
_entity.type
_entity.pdbx_description
1 polymer ?
#
loop_
_entity_poly.entity_id
_entity_poly.type
_entity_poly.pdbx_seq_one_letter_code
_entity_poly.pdbx_strand_id
1 'polypeptide(L)'
;MTKYSVEIGENEEKSTCHCCKRISYNGHGFVYKDNDAYGVYYAAWSPEHEVKQVSFAISLGDWDSSSTIRDRTCFGFQITDDRDDVTFSAIGPESSPWPNSDLLGEMISRQSALIHPLFQEALLISEKVVRSHETISQYLGCA
;
A
#
# COMPACT_ATOMS: atom_id res chain seq x y z
N MET A 1 11.25 16.25 13.85
CA MET A 1 10.19 15.27 13.55
C MET A 1 10.20 15.06 12.06
N THR A 2 10.37 13.82 11.60
CA THR A 2 10.32 13.48 10.18
C THR A 2 8.91 13.75 9.64
N LYS A 3 8.81 14.40 8.49
CA LYS A 3 7.53 14.73 7.85
C LYS A 3 7.32 13.86 6.63
N TYR A 4 6.21 13.12 6.63
CA TYR A 4 5.74 12.41 5.43
C TYR A 4 4.65 13.21 4.73
N SER A 5 4.68 13.23 3.40
CA SER A 5 3.57 13.70 2.54
C SER A 5 3.27 12.65 1.47
N VAL A 6 2.02 12.62 1.02
CA VAL A 6 1.52 11.65 0.05
C VAL A 6 1.02 12.44 -1.16
N GLU A 7 1.45 12.05 -2.35
CA GLU A 7 0.91 12.51 -3.62
C GLU A 7 0.11 11.36 -4.23
N ILE A 8 -1.18 11.59 -4.46
CA ILE A 8 -2.07 10.60 -5.05
C ILE A 8 -1.94 10.75 -6.57
N GLY A 9 -1.51 9.68 -7.23
CA GLY A 9 -1.45 9.60 -8.68
C GLY A 9 -2.80 9.23 -9.28
N GLU A 10 -2.77 8.48 -10.38
CA GLU A 10 -4.01 7.93 -10.94
C GLU A 10 -4.64 6.96 -9.95
N ASN A 11 -5.95 7.13 -9.78
CA ASN A 11 -6.76 6.33 -8.89
C ASN A 11 -8.07 5.96 -9.59
N GLU A 12 -8.75 4.95 -9.04
CA GLU A 12 -9.95 4.38 -9.65
C GLU A 12 -9.71 3.78 -11.05
N GLU A 13 -8.47 3.34 -11.33
CA GLU A 13 -8.16 2.60 -12.55
C GLU A 13 -8.89 1.25 -12.49
N LYS A 14 -9.80 1.02 -13.46
CA LYS A 14 -10.57 -0.21 -13.50
C LYS A 14 -9.65 -1.41 -13.68
N SER A 15 -9.80 -2.38 -12.79
CA SER A 15 -9.09 -3.64 -12.80
C SER A 15 -10.04 -4.78 -12.45
N THR A 16 -9.48 -5.98 -12.26
CA THR A 16 -10.23 -7.19 -11.92
C THR A 16 -9.66 -7.76 -10.63
N CYS A 17 -10.50 -8.10 -9.63
CA CYS A 17 -9.98 -8.64 -8.36
C CYS A 17 -9.12 -9.86 -8.66
N HIS A 18 -7.91 -9.88 -8.10
CA HIS A 18 -7.02 -11.03 -8.17
C HIS A 18 -7.72 -12.31 -7.66
N CYS A 19 -8.53 -12.16 -6.61
CA CYS A 19 -9.24 -13.18 -5.86
C CYS A 19 -10.44 -13.82 -6.57
N CYS A 20 -11.46 -13.01 -6.91
CA CYS A 20 -12.80 -13.46 -7.29
C CYS A 20 -13.21 -13.03 -8.70
N LYS A 21 -12.32 -12.29 -9.39
CA LYS A 21 -12.51 -11.78 -10.75
C LYS A 21 -13.67 -10.78 -10.95
N ARG A 22 -14.21 -10.22 -9.86
CA ARG A 22 -15.17 -9.10 -9.93
C ARG A 22 -14.47 -7.78 -10.25
N ILE A 23 -15.24 -6.74 -10.53
CA ILE A 23 -14.71 -5.40 -10.80
C ILE A 23 -13.90 -4.92 -9.60
N SER A 24 -12.70 -4.44 -9.88
CA SER A 24 -11.81 -3.80 -8.92
C SER A 24 -11.38 -2.44 -9.43
N TYR A 25 -10.81 -1.68 -8.51
CA TYR A 25 -10.19 -0.40 -8.76
C TYR A 25 -8.80 -0.43 -8.17
N ASN A 26 -7.85 0.16 -8.88
CA ASN A 26 -6.50 0.38 -8.42
C ASN A 26 -6.25 1.88 -8.21
N GLY A 27 -5.39 2.20 -7.26
CA GLY A 27 -4.80 3.51 -7.11
C GLY A 27 -3.34 3.39 -6.73
N HIS A 28 -2.56 4.38 -7.13
CA HIS A 28 -1.15 4.45 -6.80
C HIS A 28 -0.74 5.88 -6.45
N GLY A 29 0.46 6.04 -5.92
CA GLY A 29 0.99 7.35 -5.62
C GLY A 29 2.38 7.30 -5.00
N PHE A 30 2.89 8.49 -4.72
CA PHE A 30 4.24 8.69 -4.17
C PHE A 30 4.17 9.10 -2.70
N VAL A 31 5.19 8.69 -1.96
CA VAL A 31 5.43 9.11 -0.59
C VAL A 31 6.74 9.88 -0.57
N TYR A 32 6.71 11.04 0.06
CA TYR A 32 7.88 11.88 0.28
C TYR A 32 8.23 11.92 1.76
N LYS A 33 9.52 11.83 2.05
CA LYS A 33 10.10 11.99 3.39
C LYS A 33 10.93 13.27 3.38
N ASP A 34 10.51 14.26 4.18
CA ASP A 34 11.17 15.57 4.25
C ASP A 34 11.31 16.28 2.87
N ASN A 35 10.33 16.05 1.99
CA ASN A 35 10.23 16.49 0.58
C ASN A 35 11.06 15.70 -0.46
N ASP A 36 11.79 14.68 -0.03
CA ASP A 36 12.51 13.78 -0.94
C ASP A 36 11.67 12.53 -1.25
N ALA A 37 11.73 12.04 -2.49
CA ALA A 37 11.01 10.85 -2.91
C ALA A 37 11.50 9.63 -2.12
N TYR A 38 10.57 8.95 -1.45
CA TYR A 38 10.90 7.91 -0.47
C TYR A 38 10.11 6.61 -0.63
N GLY A 39 8.93 6.67 -1.26
CA GLY A 39 8.12 5.48 -1.45
C GLY A 39 7.16 5.58 -2.61
N VAL A 40 6.73 4.42 -3.07
CA VAL A 40 5.61 4.25 -4.00
C VAL A 40 4.66 3.24 -3.39
N TYR A 41 3.35 3.54 -3.46
CA TYR A 41 2.32 2.62 -3.02
C TYR A 41 1.37 2.24 -4.15
N TYR A 42 0.77 1.06 -4.01
CA TYR A 42 -0.36 0.58 -4.76
C TYR A 42 -1.46 0.15 -3.79
N ALA A 43 -2.70 0.43 -4.14
CA ALA A 43 -3.88 0.03 -3.40
C ALA A 43 -4.92 -0.53 -4.38
N ALA A 44 -5.59 -1.61 -3.99
CA ALA A 44 -6.65 -2.22 -4.77
C ALA A 44 -7.84 -2.54 -3.88
N TRP A 45 -9.04 -2.22 -4.36
CA TRP A 45 -10.30 -2.51 -3.69
C TRP A 45 -11.33 -3.00 -4.70
N SER A 46 -12.37 -3.67 -4.20
CA SER A 46 -13.44 -4.22 -5.02
C SER A 46 -14.77 -4.01 -4.31
N PRO A 47 -15.63 -3.09 -4.80
CA PRO A 47 -16.94 -2.85 -4.20
C PRO A 47 -17.84 -4.08 -4.15
N GLU A 48 -17.60 -5.04 -5.04
CA GLU A 48 -18.38 -6.28 -5.12
C GLU A 48 -17.71 -7.45 -4.38
N HIS A 49 -16.56 -7.27 -3.71
CA HIS A 49 -15.97 -8.36 -2.94
C HIS A 49 -16.80 -8.67 -1.68
N GLU A 50 -16.88 -9.94 -1.29
CA GLU A 50 -17.66 -10.37 -0.12
C GLU A 50 -17.13 -9.75 1.18
N VAL A 51 -15.82 -9.55 1.25
CA VAL A 51 -15.13 -8.87 2.35
C VAL A 51 -14.74 -7.47 1.92
N LYS A 52 -15.21 -6.45 2.65
CA LYS A 52 -14.83 -5.06 2.47
C LYS A 52 -13.38 -4.85 2.95
N GLN A 53 -12.45 -4.88 2.01
CA GLN A 53 -11.02 -4.76 2.29
C GLN A 53 -10.27 -4.05 1.16
N VAL A 54 -9.09 -3.55 1.49
CA VAL A 54 -8.10 -3.01 0.56
C VAL A 54 -6.85 -3.89 0.62
N SER A 55 -6.35 -4.30 -0.54
CA SER A 55 -5.00 -4.86 -0.68
C SER A 55 -4.03 -3.72 -0.94
N PHE A 56 -2.98 -3.61 -0.15
CA PHE A 56 -2.05 -2.50 -0.19
C PHE A 56 -0.61 -3.02 -0.28
N ALA A 57 0.19 -2.41 -1.15
CA ALA A 57 1.61 -2.66 -1.24
C ALA A 57 2.35 -1.33 -1.21
N ILE A 58 3.44 -1.25 -0.45
CA ILE A 58 4.27 -0.06 -0.36
C ILE A 58 5.75 -0.43 -0.41
N SER A 59 6.47 0.20 -1.32
CA SER A 59 7.92 0.05 -1.44
C SER A 59 8.60 1.30 -0.90
N LEU A 60 9.37 1.13 0.17
CA LEU A 60 10.11 2.21 0.85
C LEU A 60 11.60 2.08 0.60
N GLY A 61 12.28 3.21 0.41
CA GLY A 61 13.72 3.27 0.20
C GLY A 61 14.12 4.44 -0.68
N ASP A 62 15.28 4.33 -1.32
CA ASP A 62 15.76 5.39 -2.20
C ASP A 62 15.14 5.26 -3.61
N TRP A 63 14.72 6.40 -4.15
CA TRP A 63 14.10 6.55 -5.48
C TRP A 63 14.86 7.52 -6.39
N ASP A 64 16.09 7.87 -6.02
CA ASP A 64 16.94 8.72 -6.85
C ASP A 64 17.42 8.00 -8.12
N SER A 65 18.06 8.74 -9.04
CA SER A 65 18.54 8.21 -10.32
C SER A 65 19.64 7.15 -10.21
N SER A 66 20.28 7.01 -9.05
CA SER A 66 21.30 6.00 -8.78
C SER A 66 20.76 4.77 -8.05
N SER A 67 19.56 4.84 -7.49
CA SER A 67 18.93 3.77 -6.73
C SER A 67 18.52 2.58 -7.61
N THR A 68 18.59 1.40 -7.02
CA THR A 68 18.16 0.13 -7.60
C THR A 68 17.01 -0.47 -6.80
N ILE A 69 16.43 -1.54 -7.32
CA ILE A 69 15.39 -2.30 -6.61
C ILE A 69 15.87 -2.86 -5.26
N ARG A 70 17.19 -3.02 -5.06
CA ARG A 70 17.78 -3.51 -3.81
C ARG A 70 17.83 -2.46 -2.71
N ASP A 71 17.71 -1.19 -3.09
CA ASP A 71 17.70 -0.05 -2.17
C ASP A 71 16.28 0.23 -1.64
N ARG A 72 15.35 -0.67 -1.96
CA ARG A 72 13.93 -0.58 -1.61
C ARG A 72 13.43 -1.87 -0.98
N THR A 73 12.46 -1.76 -0.09
CA THR A 73 11.78 -2.89 0.54
C THR A 73 10.27 -2.76 0.35
N CYS A 74 9.65 -3.77 -0.25
CA CYS A 74 8.21 -3.82 -0.47
C CYS A 74 7.48 -4.58 0.64
N PHE A 75 6.53 -3.91 1.28
CA PHE A 75 5.65 -4.44 2.32
C PHE A 75 4.23 -4.61 1.78
N GLY A 76 3.57 -5.68 2.19
CA GLY A 76 2.15 -5.90 1.91
C GLY A 76 1.28 -5.70 3.16
N PHE A 77 0.14 -5.05 2.99
CA PHE A 77 -0.90 -4.94 4.01
C PHE A 77 -2.28 -5.31 3.44
N GLN A 78 -3.09 -5.98 4.26
CA GLN A 78 -4.54 -6.05 4.11
C GLN A 78 -5.16 -5.05 5.08
N ILE A 79 -6.04 -4.19 4.56
CA ILE A 79 -6.68 -3.14 5.36
C ILE A 79 -8.17 -3.43 5.38
N THR A 80 -8.73 -3.54 6.58
CA THR A 80 -10.16 -3.85 6.79
C THR A 80 -10.80 -2.78 7.68
N ASP A 81 -12.07 -2.52 7.41
CA ASP A 81 -12.93 -1.74 8.31
C ASP A 81 -13.19 -2.54 9.60
N ASP A 82 -12.95 -1.92 10.76
CA ASP A 82 -13.31 -2.41 12.09
C ASP A 82 -14.14 -1.37 12.86
N ARG A 83 -15.40 -1.20 12.41
CA ARG A 83 -16.48 -0.38 13.02
C ARG A 83 -16.20 1.12 13.05
N ASP A 84 -15.21 1.53 13.83
CA ASP A 84 -14.84 2.92 14.11
C ASP A 84 -13.39 3.23 13.68
N ASP A 85 -12.60 2.23 13.30
CA ASP A 85 -11.22 2.40 12.82
C ASP A 85 -10.88 1.38 11.71
N VAL A 86 -9.68 1.48 11.15
CA VAL A 86 -9.16 0.54 10.16
C VAL A 86 -8.05 -0.31 10.76
N THR A 87 -8.10 -1.61 10.50
CA THR A 87 -7.05 -2.54 10.92
C THR A 87 -6.09 -2.81 9.77
N PHE A 88 -4.78 -2.69 10.05
CA PHE A 88 -3.72 -3.04 9.13
C PHE A 88 -3.11 -4.39 9.50
N SER A 89 -3.25 -5.38 8.61
CA SER A 89 -2.66 -6.69 8.77
C SER A 89 -1.53 -6.89 7.76
N ALA A 90 -0.30 -7.13 8.24
CA ALA A 90 0.80 -7.48 7.35
C ALA A 90 0.50 -8.80 6.60
N ILE A 91 0.73 -8.81 5.28
CA ILE A 91 0.55 -9.98 4.41
C ILE A 91 1.83 -10.31 3.67
N GLY A 92 1.93 -11.54 3.17
CA GLY A 92 3.02 -11.99 2.31
C GLY A 92 2.67 -11.89 0.81
N PRO A 93 3.64 -12.17 -0.07
CA PRO A 93 3.49 -12.12 -1.53
C PRO A 93 2.31 -12.97 -2.03
N GLU A 94 2.09 -14.14 -1.43
CA GLU A 94 1.04 -15.09 -1.79
C GLU A 94 -0.38 -14.54 -1.65
N SER A 95 -0.56 -13.48 -0.86
CA SER A 95 -1.86 -12.83 -0.62
C SER A 95 -1.97 -11.45 -1.29
N SER A 96 -0.94 -11.03 -2.04
CA SER A 96 -0.86 -9.71 -2.66
C SER A 96 -1.13 -9.78 -4.16
N PRO A 97 -1.83 -8.78 -4.75
CA PRO A 97 -1.88 -8.59 -6.19
C PRO A 97 -0.50 -8.25 -6.80
N TRP A 98 0.44 -7.78 -5.98
CA TRP A 98 1.78 -7.34 -6.39
C TRP A 98 2.88 -8.10 -5.61
N PRO A 99 3.04 -9.41 -5.84
CA PRO A 99 4.09 -10.19 -5.18
C PRO A 99 5.50 -9.83 -5.67
N ASN A 100 5.61 -9.50 -6.96
CA ASN A 100 6.83 -9.09 -7.62
C ASN A 100 6.45 -8.15 -8.76
N SER A 101 6.59 -6.85 -8.52
CA SER A 101 6.30 -5.80 -9.52
C SER A 101 7.60 -5.15 -9.92
N ASP A 102 7.78 -4.87 -11.22
CA ASP A 102 8.98 -4.17 -11.72
C ASP A 102 9.18 -2.81 -11.01
N LEU A 103 8.09 -2.17 -10.59
CA LEU A 103 8.12 -0.89 -9.91
C LEU A 103 8.35 -1.02 -8.41
N LEU A 104 7.58 -1.86 -7.71
CA LEU A 104 7.67 -1.99 -6.25
C LEU A 104 8.81 -2.89 -5.78
N GLY A 105 9.28 -3.77 -6.65
CA GLY A 105 10.19 -4.85 -6.34
C GLY A 105 9.55 -6.06 -5.67
N GLU A 106 10.41 -6.94 -5.16
CA GLU A 106 9.99 -8.18 -4.50
C GLU A 106 9.39 -7.87 -3.13
N MET A 107 8.14 -8.27 -2.93
CA MET A 107 7.49 -8.17 -1.64
C MET A 107 8.12 -9.16 -0.66
N ILE A 108 8.42 -8.69 0.56
CA ILE A 108 8.95 -9.57 1.60
C ILE A 108 7.82 -10.41 2.23
N SER A 109 8.18 -11.57 2.78
CA SER A 109 7.22 -12.41 3.50
C SER A 109 6.63 -11.68 4.72
N ARG A 110 5.41 -12.08 5.14
CA ARG A 110 4.79 -11.58 6.37
C ARG A 110 5.72 -11.70 7.59
N GLN A 111 6.42 -12.83 7.72
CA GLN A 111 7.33 -13.08 8.86
C GLN A 111 8.53 -12.12 8.83
N SER A 112 9.10 -11.90 7.64
CA SER A 112 10.20 -10.95 7.44
C SER A 112 9.74 -9.52 7.70
N ALA A 113 8.52 -9.15 7.26
CA ALA A 113 7.95 -7.83 7.49
C ALA A 113 7.84 -7.50 8.98
N LEU A 114 7.29 -8.40 9.78
CA LEU A 114 7.05 -8.15 11.22
C LEU A 114 8.32 -7.90 12.04
N ILE A 115 9.49 -8.35 11.57
CA ILE A 115 10.79 -8.13 12.22
C ILE A 115 11.65 -7.09 11.50
N HIS A 116 11.16 -6.51 10.40
CA HIS A 116 11.96 -5.59 9.60
C HIS A 116 12.09 -4.23 10.30
N PRO A 117 13.29 -3.60 10.31
CA PRO A 117 13.48 -2.29 10.94
C PRO A 117 12.53 -1.18 10.44
N LEU A 118 12.16 -1.23 9.16
CA LEU A 118 11.24 -0.27 8.54
C LEU A 118 9.75 -0.59 8.73
N PHE A 119 9.38 -1.68 9.41
CA PHE A 119 7.97 -2.10 9.50
C PHE A 119 7.05 -1.03 10.11
N GLN A 120 7.49 -0.42 11.20
CA GLN A 120 6.73 0.63 11.88
C GLN A 120 6.60 1.88 11.01
N GLU A 121 7.62 2.21 10.23
CA GLU A 121 7.60 3.31 9.27
C GLU A 121 6.65 3.02 8.10
N ALA A 122 6.70 1.80 7.55
CA ALA A 122 5.78 1.34 6.51
C ALA A 122 4.32 1.38 6.98
N LEU A 123 4.03 0.95 8.21
CA LEU A 123 2.69 1.00 8.79
C LEU A 123 2.22 2.46 8.93
N LEU A 124 3.02 3.33 9.55
CA LEU A 124 2.68 4.74 9.75
C LEU A 124 2.42 5.48 8.42
N ILE A 125 3.24 5.20 7.40
CA ILE A 125 3.05 5.79 6.07
C ILE A 125 1.77 5.24 5.43
N SER A 126 1.50 3.93 5.54
CA SER A 126 0.29 3.31 5.00
C SER A 126 -0.98 3.88 5.63
N GLU A 127 -1.00 4.09 6.95
CA GLU A 127 -2.08 4.80 7.66
C GLU A 127 -2.30 6.20 7.11
N LYS A 128 -1.20 6.94 6.89
CA LYS A 128 -1.26 8.28 6.30
C LYS A 128 -1.83 8.25 4.88
N VAL A 129 -1.44 7.28 4.06
CA VAL A 129 -1.96 7.12 2.69
C VAL A 129 -3.47 6.89 2.73
N VAL A 130 -3.96 5.94 3.54
CA VAL A 130 -5.40 5.67 3.69
C VAL A 130 -6.17 6.93 4.08
N ARG A 131 -5.67 7.70 5.05
CA ARG A 131 -6.33 8.94 5.50
C ARG A 131 -6.29 10.07 4.47
N SER A 132 -5.28 10.09 3.60
CA SER A 132 -5.12 11.13 2.58
C SER A 132 -5.85 10.80 1.28
N HIS A 133 -6.04 9.50 0.98
CA HIS A 133 -6.65 9.02 -0.24
C HIS A 133 -8.17 8.90 -0.10
N GLU A 134 -8.88 9.96 -0.50
CA GLU A 134 -10.33 10.11 -0.33
C GLU A 134 -11.14 8.90 -0.79
N THR A 135 -10.87 8.35 -1.97
CA THR A 135 -11.62 7.17 -2.45
C THR A 135 -11.43 5.94 -1.57
N ILE A 136 -10.23 5.74 -1.02
CA ILE A 136 -9.93 4.60 -0.14
C ILE A 136 -10.56 4.83 1.23
N SER A 137 -10.46 6.03 1.79
CA SER A 137 -11.06 6.34 3.10
C SER A 137 -12.58 6.27 3.04
N GLN A 138 -13.21 6.78 1.98
CA GLN A 138 -14.65 6.64 1.74
C GLN A 138 -15.04 5.17 1.56
N TYR A 139 -14.27 4.41 0.77
CA TYR A 139 -14.52 2.98 0.60
C TYR A 139 -14.42 2.24 1.93
N LEU A 140 -13.45 2.54 2.80
CA LEU A 140 -13.29 1.91 4.11
C LEU A 140 -14.25 2.46 5.16
N GLY A 141 -14.84 3.64 4.97
CA GLY A 141 -15.74 4.28 5.93
C GLY A 141 -15.01 5.05 7.06
N CYS A 142 -13.75 5.42 6.85
CA CYS A 142 -12.92 6.15 7.82
C CYS A 142 -12.60 7.59 7.39
N ALA A 143 -13.45 8.16 6.53
CA ALA A 143 -13.39 9.54 6.06
C ALA A 143 -13.97 10.53 7.08
#